data_AF-A0A1A7X492-F1
#
_entry.id   AF-A0A1A7X492-F1
#
_cell.length_a   1.000
_cell.length_b   1.000
_cell.length_c   1.000
_cell.angle_alpha   90.00
_cell.angle_beta   90.00
_cell.angle_gamma   90.00
#
_symmetry.space_group_name_H-M   'P 1'
#
loop_
_entity.id
_entity.type
_entity.pdbx_description
1 polymer ?
#
loop_
_entity_poly.entity_id
_entity_poly.type
_entity_poly.pdbx_seq_one_letter_code
_entity_poly.pdbx_strand_id
1 'polypeptide(L)'
;SSTTSFTTQLEDANSVCLEPDSLSLSGGVDLEEGVQFSIWVSFYEIYNEFLYDLLEASPSQQPRKRATLRLSDDKQGNPYVKDLTWIQV
;
A
#
# COMPACT_ATOMS: atom_id res chain seq x y z
N SER A 1 -12.63 -45.86 -3.54
CA SER A 1 -11.96 -44.86 -2.69
C SER A 1 -10.71 -44.40 -3.41
N SER A 2 -10.71 -43.16 -3.91
CA SER A 2 -9.51 -42.54 -4.46
C SER A 2 -9.52 -41.09 -3.99
N THR A 3 -8.67 -40.79 -3.01
CA THR A 3 -8.52 -39.46 -2.43
C THR A 3 -7.57 -38.66 -3.32
N THR A 4 -8.08 -37.63 -4.00
CA THR A 4 -7.24 -36.65 -4.69
C THR A 4 -6.83 -35.56 -3.69
N SER A 5 -5.58 -35.60 -3.25
CA SER A 5 -4.95 -34.54 -2.49
C SER A 5 -4.54 -33.41 -3.43
N PHE A 6 -5.18 -32.25 -3.29
CA PHE A 6 -4.74 -31.01 -3.91
C PHE A 6 -3.66 -30.39 -3.03
N THR A 7 -2.41 -30.41 -3.49
CA THR A 7 -1.30 -29.70 -2.86
C THR A 7 -1.31 -28.25 -3.31
N THR A 8 -1.65 -27.33 -2.41
CA THR A 8 -1.51 -25.89 -2.64
C THR A 8 -0.04 -25.52 -2.43
N GLN A 9 0.70 -25.24 -3.51
CA GLN A 9 2.02 -24.63 -3.41
C GLN A 9 1.84 -23.13 -3.19
N LEU A 10 2.07 -22.69 -1.96
CA LEU A 10 2.16 -21.29 -1.61
C LEU A 10 3.59 -20.86 -1.98
N GLU A 11 3.77 -20.27 -3.16
CA GLU A 11 5.04 -19.66 -3.51
C GLU A 11 5.26 -18.46 -2.60
N ASP A 12 6.32 -18.59 -1.81
CA ASP A 12 6.85 -17.62 -0.86
C ASP A 12 6.85 -16.24 -1.51
N ALA A 13 6.01 -15.34 -0.97
CA ALA A 13 6.03 -13.94 -1.35
C ALA A 13 7.40 -13.43 -0.92
N ASN A 14 8.33 -13.40 -1.88
CA ASN A 14 9.68 -12.91 -1.72
C ASN A 14 9.56 -11.44 -1.28
N SER A 15 9.52 -11.24 0.03
CA SER A 15 9.63 -9.96 0.70
C SER A 15 11.01 -9.44 0.36
N VAL A 16 11.11 -8.77 -0.77
CA VAL A 16 12.26 -7.94 -1.09
C VAL A 16 12.24 -6.83 -0.04
N CYS A 17 12.96 -7.05 1.05
CA CYS A 17 13.34 -5.99 1.96
C CYS A 17 14.19 -5.03 1.13
N LEU A 18 13.57 -3.96 0.63
CA LEU A 18 14.30 -2.88 0.01
C LEU A 18 15.08 -2.22 1.14
N GLU A 19 16.38 -2.48 1.20
CA GLU A 19 17.27 -1.77 2.10
C GLU A 19 17.12 -0.26 1.85
N PRO A 20 16.87 0.56 2.90
CA PRO A 20 16.57 1.99 2.75
C PRO A 20 17.69 2.77 2.04
N ASP A 21 18.93 2.25 2.07
CA ASP A 21 20.08 2.86 1.39
C ASP A 21 20.06 2.69 -0.14
N SER A 22 19.18 1.86 -0.72
CA SER A 22 19.12 1.64 -2.18
C SER A 22 18.55 2.84 -2.95
N LEU A 23 17.96 3.83 -2.26
CA LEU A 23 17.48 5.08 -2.86
C LEU A 23 18.52 6.22 -2.78
N SER A 24 19.66 5.99 -2.13
CA SER A 24 20.80 6.91 -2.20
C SER A 24 21.45 6.78 -3.58
N LEU A 25 20.87 7.48 -4.57
CA LEU A 25 21.41 7.62 -5.91
C LEU A 25 22.80 8.28 -5.85
N SER A 26 23.84 7.46 -5.65
CA SER A 26 25.22 7.80 -6.06
C SER A 26 25.54 7.31 -7.47
N GLY A 27 24.54 6.80 -8.20
CA GLY A 27 24.72 6.23 -9.54
C GLY A 27 24.00 7.00 -10.65
N GLY A 28 24.56 8.14 -11.08
CA GLY A 28 24.49 8.55 -12.50
C GLY A 28 23.49 9.61 -12.94
N VAL A 29 22.76 10.27 -12.03
CA VAL A 29 22.06 11.53 -12.35
C VAL A 29 22.77 12.66 -11.61
N ASP A 30 23.29 13.61 -12.37
CA ASP A 30 23.87 14.87 -11.88
C ASP A 30 22.76 15.68 -11.22
N LEU A 31 22.47 15.35 -9.96
CA LEU A 31 21.46 16.00 -9.16
C LEU A 31 22.16 17.11 -8.38
N GLU A 32 21.63 18.32 -8.47
CA GLU A 32 22.15 19.48 -7.72
C GLU A 32 22.39 19.13 -6.26
N GLU A 33 23.55 19.55 -5.75
CA GLU A 33 24.00 19.22 -4.41
C GLU A 33 22.99 19.77 -3.38
N GLY A 34 22.36 18.88 -2.61
CA GLY A 34 21.35 19.23 -1.61
C GLY A 34 19.90 18.86 -1.93
N VAL A 35 19.61 18.22 -3.07
CA VAL A 35 18.26 17.68 -3.34
C VAL A 35 17.99 16.46 -2.46
N GLN A 36 16.84 16.45 -1.79
CA GLN A 36 16.35 15.35 -0.96
C GLN A 36 15.01 14.85 -1.50
N PHE A 37 14.76 13.56 -1.39
CA PHE A 37 13.50 12.94 -1.79
C PHE A 37 12.79 12.34 -0.58
N SER A 38 11.47 12.25 -0.69
CA SER A 38 10.64 11.48 0.24
C SER A 38 9.52 10.84 -0.56
N ILE A 39 9.30 9.55 -0.33
CA ILE A 39 8.29 8.77 -1.03
C ILE A 39 7.23 8.35 -0.02
N TRP A 40 5.97 8.52 -0.41
CA TRP A 40 4.82 8.07 0.37
C TRP A 40 3.98 7.15 -0.49
N VAL A 41 3.59 6.00 0.06
CA VAL A 41 2.78 4.99 -0.60
C VAL A 41 1.44 4.87 0.11
N SER A 42 0.36 4.87 -0.68
CA SER A 42 -1.00 4.51 -0.24
C SER A 42 -1.55 3.40 -1.13
N PHE A 43 -2.40 2.54 -0.58
CA PHE A 43 -2.97 1.41 -1.33
C PHE A 43 -4.41 1.11 -0.88
N TYR A 44 -5.34 1.06 -1.83
CA TYR A 44 -6.76 0.84 -1.55
C TYR A 44 -7.46 0.03 -2.64
N GLU A 45 -8.57 -0.58 -2.27
CA GLU A 45 -9.46 -1.35 -3.15
C GLU A 45 -10.81 -0.65 -3.29
N ILE A 46 -11.38 -0.70 -4.50
CA ILE A 46 -12.80 -0.40 -4.73
C ILE A 46 -13.53 -1.72 -4.96
N TYR A 47 -14.36 -2.13 -4.01
CA TYR A 47 -15.15 -3.34 -4.10
C TYR A 47 -16.60 -3.06 -3.75
N ASN A 48 -17.52 -3.46 -4.63
CA ASN A 48 -18.96 -3.20 -4.47
C ASN A 48 -19.28 -1.72 -4.21
N GLU A 49 -18.64 -0.82 -4.98
CA GLU A 49 -18.77 0.64 -4.85
C GLU A 49 -18.33 1.24 -3.50
N PHE A 50 -17.57 0.48 -2.69
CA PHE A 50 -16.97 0.97 -1.45
C PHE A 50 -15.44 0.99 -1.55
N LEU A 51 -14.83 2.00 -0.93
CA LEU A 51 -13.39 2.15 -0.82
C LEU A 51 -12.89 1.51 0.49
N TYR A 52 -11.86 0.67 0.41
CA TYR A 52 -11.23 0.02 1.55
C TYR A 52 -9.74 0.31 1.57
N ASP A 53 -9.23 0.76 2.71
CA ASP A 53 -7.79 0.90 2.93
C ASP A 53 -7.15 -0.48 3.07
N LEU A 54 -6.15 -0.77 2.24
CA LEU A 54 -5.42 -2.05 2.29
C LEU A 54 -4.17 -1.98 3.18
N LEU A 55 -3.78 -0.78 3.59
CA LEU A 55 -2.67 -0.54 4.53
C LEU A 55 -3.18 -0.38 5.98
N GLU A 56 -4.49 -0.28 6.20
CA GLU A 56 -5.07 -0.28 7.55
C GLU A 56 -4.82 -1.63 8.24
N ALA A 57 -4.15 -1.60 9.39
CA ALA A 57 -3.89 -2.79 10.20
C ALA A 57 -5.21 -3.44 10.59
N SER A 58 -5.37 -4.73 10.27
CA SER A 58 -6.61 -5.47 10.59
C SER A 58 -6.94 -5.32 12.07
N PRO A 59 -8.11 -4.77 12.45
CA PRO A 59 -8.49 -4.61 13.84
C PRO A 59 -8.73 -6.00 14.44
N SER A 60 -7.67 -6.57 15.02
CA SER A 60 -7.63 -7.68 15.98
C SER A 60 -8.91 -8.52 16.03
N GLN A 61 -9.04 -9.52 15.15
CA GLN A 61 -9.89 -10.73 15.26
C GLN A 61 -11.36 -10.59 15.71
N GLN A 62 -11.91 -9.37 15.87
CA GLN A 62 -13.31 -9.15 16.18
C GLN A 62 -14.05 -8.86 14.89
N PRO A 63 -15.29 -9.37 14.74
CA PRO A 63 -16.12 -9.09 13.58
C PRO A 63 -16.64 -7.65 13.65
N ARG A 64 -15.75 -6.66 13.52
CA ARG A 64 -16.12 -5.28 13.22
C ARG A 64 -16.18 -5.13 11.70
N LYS A 65 -17.22 -4.44 11.23
CA LYS A 65 -17.34 -4.05 9.82
C LYS A 65 -16.08 -3.29 9.41
N ARG A 66 -15.45 -3.67 8.29
CA ARG A 66 -14.33 -2.90 7.70
C ARG A 66 -14.78 -1.45 7.54
N ALA A 67 -13.94 -0.50 7.96
CA ALA A 67 -14.21 0.91 7.73
C ALA A 67 -14.16 1.18 6.22
N THR A 68 -15.11 1.99 5.73
CA THR A 68 -15.12 2.42 4.32
C THR A 68 -14.58 3.83 4.24
N LEU A 69 -13.63 4.06 3.34
CA LEU A 69 -13.11 5.40 3.06
C LEU A 69 -14.12 6.21 2.25
N ARG A 70 -13.90 7.52 2.15
CA ARG A 70 -14.80 8.46 1.45
C ARG A 70 -14.04 9.29 0.44
N LEU A 71 -14.70 9.64 -0.66
CA LEU A 71 -14.22 10.70 -1.55
C LEU A 71 -14.47 12.07 -0.91
N SER A 72 -13.60 13.01 -1.22
CA SER A 72 -13.70 14.42 -0.86
C SER A 72 -13.03 15.25 -1.95
N ASP A 73 -13.29 16.55 -1.96
CA ASP A 73 -12.68 17.48 -2.91
C ASP A 73 -11.66 18.36 -2.18
N ASP A 74 -10.51 18.57 -2.81
CA ASP A 74 -9.51 19.52 -2.31
C ASP A 74 -9.99 20.98 -2.49
N LYS A 75 -9.17 21.97 -2.11
CA LYS A 75 -9.52 23.39 -2.26
C LYS A 75 -9.69 23.83 -3.73
N GLN A 76 -9.22 23.03 -4.68
CA GLN A 76 -9.25 23.29 -6.11
C GLN A 76 -10.39 22.49 -6.79
N GLY A 77 -11.11 21.65 -6.04
CA GLY A 77 -12.18 20.80 -6.56
C GLY A 77 -11.71 19.47 -7.15
N ASN A 78 -10.45 19.07 -6.91
CA ASN A 78 -9.96 17.76 -7.35
C ASN A 78 -10.41 16.68 -6.36
N PRO A 79 -10.99 15.56 -6.83
CA PRO A 79 -11.40 14.48 -5.95
C PRO A 79 -10.18 13.74 -5.40
N TYR A 80 -10.23 13.38 -4.12
CA TYR A 80 -9.26 12.53 -3.44
C TYR A 80 -9.98 11.59 -2.47
N VAL A 81 -9.30 10.50 -2.11
CA VAL A 81 -9.78 9.60 -1.07
C VAL A 81 -9.31 10.12 0.29
N LYS A 82 -10.25 10.44 1.16
CA LYS A 82 -10.01 10.95 2.50
C LYS A 82 -9.68 9.81 3.46
N ASP A 83 -8.85 10.11 4.46
CA ASP A 83 -8.49 9.23 5.56
C ASP A 83 -7.68 7.97 5.13
N LEU A 84 -7.07 8.01 3.93
CA LEU A 84 -6.10 7.00 3.49
C LEU A 84 -4.87 6.96 4.39
N THR A 85 -4.39 5.76 4.66
CA THR A 85 -3.08 5.51 5.26
C THR A 85 -1.97 5.80 4.24
N TRP A 86 -0.92 6.50 4.70
CA TRP A 86 0.30 6.77 3.93
C TRP A 86 1.50 6.22 4.70
N ILE A 87 2.33 5.44 4.01
CA ILE A 87 3.56 4.88 4.56
C ILE A 87 4.73 5.55 3.87
N GLN A 88 5.69 6.05 4.66
CA GLN A 88 6.95 6.56 4.13
C GLN A 88 7.87 5.38 3.82
N VAL A 89 8.43 5.37 2.61
CA VAL A 89 9.41 4.36 2.14
C VAL A 89 10.73 4.99 1.78
#